data_AF-A0A2E1VWI0-F1
#
_entry.id   AF-A0A2E1VWI0-F1
#
_cell.length_a   1.000
_cell.length_b   1.000
_cell.length_c   1.000
_cell.angle_alpha   90.00
_cell.angle_beta   90.00
_cell.angle_gamma   90.00
#
_symmetry.space_group_name_H-M   'P 1'
#
loop_
_entity.id
_entity.type
_entity.pdbx_description
1 polymer ?
#
loop_
_entity_poly.entity_id
_entity_poly.type
_entity_poly.pdbx_seq_one_letter_code
_entity_poly.pdbx_strand_id
1 'polypeptide(L)'
;MRLLSSGLLLALAATPLACSGAPVQHEPGTLPPGLDEAALRLAWEEAVQIQDWERAVAVRQRMAALDPRDGLRRLAVASALRQAGYPGAARREALALGADPRAAEGAQVLLAELETAEGAFLAAADRYQALAEAADQPERARSYWERVARMAELGGDTTRAVDALDRALHGLSLRDSERRALDRMRAFQAGEFRHVADAAEVALSHPDPALRLLAVDYLIGEGSVEAQYALADTLSDPDPAIPLLALETLARSEDPLVRSSLEQALDHPAREVRLAATEAFAVGADRQDAGALVRRLDPEDRALFRLQCQLLERLTDHVEELPLDAGPEDRAEIAQAWREWWQRDS
;
A
#
# COMPACT_ATOMS: atom_id res chain seq x y z
N MET A 1 2.52 5.36 1.67
CA MET A 1 1.66 5.49 0.47
C MET A 1 0.41 6.28 0.82
N ARG A 2 0.31 7.54 0.37
CA ARG A 2 -0.95 8.30 0.28
C ARG A 2 -1.24 8.41 -1.21
N LEU A 3 -2.06 7.52 -1.75
CA LEU A 3 -2.47 7.58 -3.16
C LEU A 3 -3.98 7.81 -3.19
N LEU A 4 -4.42 8.70 -4.08
CA LEU A 4 -5.82 9.14 -4.29
C LEU A 4 -6.35 10.28 -3.40
N SER A 5 -5.54 11.32 -3.16
CA SER A 5 -6.07 12.67 -2.95
C SER A 5 -6.16 13.41 -4.28
N SER A 6 -7.24 13.18 -5.02
CA SER A 6 -7.66 14.04 -6.14
C SER A 6 -9.17 14.28 -5.99
N GLY A 7 -9.48 15.22 -5.11
CA GLY A 7 -10.84 15.61 -4.76
C GLY A 7 -11.48 16.44 -5.87
N LEU A 8 -12.56 15.89 -6.44
CA LEU A 8 -13.57 16.62 -7.17
C LEU A 8 -14.34 17.51 -6.17
N LEU A 9 -13.91 18.75 -6.00
CA LEU A 9 -14.60 19.77 -5.21
C LEU A 9 -15.73 20.38 -6.05
N LEU A 10 -16.96 19.88 -5.87
CA LEU A 10 -18.18 20.58 -6.30
C LEU A 10 -18.61 21.52 -5.17
N ALA A 11 -18.26 22.80 -5.32
CA ALA A 11 -18.76 23.89 -4.50
C ALA A 11 -20.20 24.23 -4.91
N LEU A 12 -21.17 23.89 -4.06
CA LEU A 12 -22.52 24.44 -4.12
C LEU A 12 -22.56 25.73 -3.30
N ALA A 13 -22.41 26.87 -3.97
CA ALA A 13 -22.72 28.17 -3.41
C ALA A 13 -24.25 28.36 -3.44
N ALA A 14 -24.89 28.29 -2.27
CA ALA A 14 -26.27 28.73 -2.11
C ALA A 14 -26.29 30.21 -1.72
N THR A 15 -26.86 31.04 -2.59
CA THR A 15 -27.24 32.42 -2.28
C THR A 15 -28.43 32.43 -1.30
N PRO A 16 -28.38 33.20 -0.20
CA PRO A 16 -29.52 33.29 0.71
C PRO A 16 -30.60 34.20 0.11
N LEU A 17 -31.80 33.64 -0.09
CA LEU A 17 -33.02 34.42 -0.26
C LEU A 17 -33.46 34.94 1.11
N ALA A 18 -33.51 36.27 1.26
CA ALA A 18 -34.02 36.93 2.44
C ALA A 18 -35.54 36.76 2.54
N CYS A 19 -35.99 35.84 3.39
CA CYS A 19 -37.38 35.78 3.84
C CYS A 19 -37.52 36.58 5.15
N SER A 20 -38.12 37.77 5.04
CA SER A 20 -38.55 38.58 6.18
C SER A 20 -39.84 37.98 6.77
N GLY A 21 -39.71 37.09 7.73
CA GLY A 21 -40.80 36.64 8.61
C GLY A 21 -40.32 36.71 10.06
N ALA A 22 -41.10 37.36 10.93
CA ALA A 22 -40.76 37.50 12.34
C ALA A 22 -40.63 36.12 13.03
N PRO A 23 -39.64 35.91 13.91
CA PRO A 23 -39.46 34.64 14.60
C PRO A 23 -40.59 34.42 15.60
N VAL A 24 -41.39 33.39 15.37
CA VAL A 24 -42.29 32.85 16.39
C VAL A 24 -41.43 32.11 17.40
N GLN A 25 -41.40 32.59 18.64
CA GLN A 25 -40.74 31.92 19.75
C GLN A 25 -41.55 30.67 20.11
N HIS A 26 -41.19 29.51 19.56
CA HIS A 26 -41.69 28.22 20.00
C HIS A 26 -40.76 27.67 21.09
N GLU A 27 -41.33 27.23 22.22
CA GLU A 27 -40.59 26.46 23.21
C GLU A 27 -39.99 25.22 22.54
N PRO A 28 -38.67 24.96 22.69
CA PRO A 28 -38.04 23.78 22.12
C PRO A 28 -38.57 22.52 22.82
N GLY A 29 -39.20 21.63 22.04
CA GLY A 29 -39.29 20.21 22.42
C GLY A 29 -40.67 19.55 22.41
N THR A 30 -41.79 20.29 22.36
CA THR A 30 -43.12 19.64 22.37
C THR A 30 -43.92 19.91 21.10
N LEU A 31 -43.92 18.92 20.20
CA LEU A 31 -44.85 18.90 19.06
C LEU A 31 -46.30 18.84 19.59
N PRO A 32 -47.26 19.58 19.01
CA PRO A 32 -48.66 19.54 19.44
C PRO A 32 -49.25 18.12 19.32
N PRO A 33 -50.11 17.67 20.26
CA PRO A 33 -50.74 16.36 20.18
C PRO A 33 -51.72 16.29 18.99
N GLY A 34 -51.91 15.09 18.42
CA GLY A 34 -52.94 14.85 17.40
C GLY A 34 -52.58 15.30 15.98
N LEU A 35 -51.30 15.57 15.68
CA LEU A 35 -50.85 15.82 14.30
C LEU A 35 -51.06 14.56 13.44
N ASP A 36 -51.68 14.76 12.28
CA ASP A 36 -51.80 13.72 11.25
C ASP A 36 -50.47 13.53 10.49
N GLU A 37 -50.43 12.53 9.58
CA GLU A 37 -49.20 12.21 8.85
C GLU A 37 -48.71 13.38 7.97
N ALA A 38 -49.62 14.15 7.37
CA ALA A 38 -49.27 15.28 6.53
C ALA A 38 -48.61 16.40 7.36
N ALA A 39 -49.17 16.71 8.52
CA ALA A 39 -48.62 17.70 9.43
C ALA A 39 -47.26 17.26 10.01
N LEU A 40 -47.08 15.96 10.30
CA LEU A 40 -45.78 15.44 10.72
C LEU A 40 -44.71 15.52 9.61
N ARG A 41 -45.07 15.29 8.34
CA ARG A 41 -44.12 15.47 7.22
C ARG A 41 -43.67 16.92 7.09
N LEU A 42 -44.60 17.88 7.17
CA LEU A 42 -44.27 19.30 7.10
C LEU A 42 -43.38 19.73 8.29
N ALA A 43 -43.69 19.25 9.50
CA ALA A 43 -42.88 19.53 10.69
C ALA A 43 -41.46 18.93 10.58
N TRP A 44 -41.30 17.79 9.91
CA TRP A 44 -39.99 17.20 9.62
C TRP A 44 -39.20 18.06 8.63
N GLU A 45 -39.81 18.47 7.53
CA GLU A 45 -39.16 19.31 6.51
C GLU A 45 -38.69 20.63 7.10
N GLU A 46 -39.54 21.28 7.92
CA GLU A 46 -39.20 22.50 8.65
C GLU A 46 -38.01 22.27 9.60
N ALA A 47 -38.05 21.21 10.41
CA ALA A 47 -36.98 20.88 11.37
C ALA A 47 -35.64 20.62 10.67
N VAL A 48 -35.64 19.90 9.56
CA VAL A 48 -34.43 19.67 8.74
C VAL A 48 -33.94 20.97 8.12
N GLN A 49 -34.84 21.81 7.61
CA GLN A 49 -34.48 23.09 6.98
C GLN A 49 -33.78 24.03 7.96
N ILE A 50 -34.19 24.05 9.23
CA ILE A 50 -33.58 24.87 10.29
C ILE A 50 -32.47 24.13 11.06
N GLN A 51 -32.13 22.89 10.66
CA GLN A 51 -31.15 22.02 11.34
C GLN A 51 -31.46 21.73 12.82
N ASP A 52 -32.74 21.76 13.21
CA ASP A 52 -33.21 21.38 14.55
C ASP A 52 -33.39 19.86 14.61
N TRP A 53 -32.28 19.16 14.82
CA TRP A 53 -32.24 17.71 14.79
C TRP A 53 -32.99 17.04 15.95
N GLU A 54 -33.14 17.72 17.10
CA GLU A 54 -33.94 17.21 18.22
C GLU A 54 -35.43 17.20 17.87
N ARG A 55 -35.93 18.30 17.30
CA ARG A 55 -37.29 18.36 16.75
C ARG A 55 -37.48 17.35 15.64
N ALA A 56 -36.50 17.20 14.75
CA ALA A 56 -36.54 16.24 13.66
C ALA A 56 -36.65 14.78 14.17
N VAL A 57 -35.89 14.41 15.20
CA VAL A 57 -35.98 13.10 15.87
C VAL A 57 -37.36 12.91 16.51
N ALA A 58 -37.87 13.90 17.26
CA ALA A 58 -39.19 13.83 17.89
C ALA A 58 -40.32 13.64 16.85
N VAL A 59 -40.23 14.34 15.71
CA VAL A 59 -41.18 14.17 14.60
C VAL A 59 -41.12 12.74 14.05
N ARG A 60 -39.92 12.22 13.77
CA ARG A 60 -39.75 10.86 13.24
C ARG A 60 -40.23 9.78 14.21
N GLN A 61 -39.98 9.94 15.51
CA GLN A 61 -40.49 9.01 16.52
C GLN A 61 -42.02 8.96 16.53
N ARG A 62 -42.69 10.11 16.40
CA ARG A 62 -44.16 10.15 16.26
C ARG A 62 -44.64 9.52 14.95
N MET A 63 -43.97 9.77 13.84
CA MET A 63 -44.30 9.12 12.56
C MET A 63 -44.14 7.59 12.62
N ALA A 64 -43.11 7.09 13.29
CA ALA A 64 -42.90 5.66 13.51
C ALA A 64 -43.93 5.07 14.50
N ALA A 65 -44.44 5.85 15.46
CA ALA A 65 -45.50 5.42 16.36
C ALA A 65 -46.86 5.22 15.66
N LEU A 66 -47.10 5.88 14.51
CA LEU A 66 -48.30 5.66 13.70
C LEU A 66 -48.33 4.26 13.06
N ASP A 67 -47.17 3.72 12.71
CA ASP A 67 -47.03 2.33 12.25
C ASP A 67 -45.69 1.74 12.75
N PRO A 68 -45.68 1.13 13.95
CA PRO A 68 -44.48 0.56 14.54
C PRO A 68 -43.88 -0.61 13.76
N ARG A 69 -44.62 -1.18 12.81
CA ARG A 69 -44.18 -2.30 11.96
C ARG A 69 -43.56 -1.83 10.65
N ASP A 70 -43.65 -0.54 10.32
CA ASP A 70 -43.03 0.04 9.13
C ASP A 70 -41.53 0.28 9.39
N GLY A 71 -40.70 -0.69 9.01
CA GLY A 71 -39.25 -0.58 9.18
C GLY A 71 -38.62 0.59 8.42
N LEU A 72 -39.21 1.08 7.33
CA LEU A 72 -38.67 2.23 6.61
C LEU A 72 -38.81 3.52 7.41
N ARG A 73 -39.93 3.70 8.13
CA ARG A 73 -40.13 4.82 9.06
C ARG A 73 -39.14 4.75 10.21
N ARG A 74 -38.95 3.56 10.77
CA ARG A 74 -37.98 3.32 11.85
C ARG A 74 -36.53 3.54 11.40
N LEU A 75 -36.18 3.14 10.17
CA LEU A 75 -34.87 3.44 9.59
C LEU A 75 -34.63 4.95 9.47
N ALA A 76 -35.67 5.71 9.09
CA ALA A 76 -35.57 7.16 9.04
C ALA A 76 -35.39 7.79 10.43
N VAL A 77 -35.97 7.21 11.50
CA VAL A 77 -35.69 7.58 12.90
C VAL A 77 -34.21 7.34 13.21
N ALA A 78 -33.69 6.15 12.89
CA ALA A 78 -32.29 5.80 13.15
C ALA A 78 -31.31 6.75 12.44
N SER A 79 -31.60 7.11 11.18
CA SER A 79 -30.81 8.09 10.42
C SER A 79 -30.87 9.50 11.05
N ALA A 80 -32.06 9.96 11.45
CA ALA A 80 -32.22 11.24 12.15
C ALA A 80 -31.45 11.27 13.47
N LEU A 81 -31.48 10.19 14.26
CA LEU A 81 -30.72 10.06 15.49
C LEU A 81 -29.20 10.17 15.26
N ARG A 82 -28.69 9.61 14.16
CA ARG A 82 -27.28 9.78 13.79
C ARG A 82 -26.95 11.24 13.50
N GLN A 83 -27.76 11.89 12.66
CA GLN A 83 -27.55 13.30 12.27
C GLN A 83 -27.61 14.25 13.48
N ALA A 84 -28.45 13.92 14.46
CA ALA A 84 -28.59 14.62 15.73
C ALA A 84 -27.43 14.40 16.72
N GLY A 85 -26.42 13.58 16.38
CA GLY A 85 -25.30 13.30 17.29
C GLY A 85 -25.60 12.25 18.37
N TYR A 86 -26.62 11.40 18.17
CA TYR A 86 -26.98 10.30 19.07
C TYR A 86 -26.64 8.91 18.49
N PRO A 87 -25.35 8.58 18.23
CA PRO A 87 -24.94 7.37 17.50
C PRO A 87 -25.33 6.07 18.22
N GLY A 88 -25.28 6.04 19.55
CA GLY A 88 -25.69 4.86 20.33
C GLY A 88 -27.19 4.55 20.22
N ALA A 89 -28.03 5.58 20.13
CA ALA A 89 -29.48 5.40 19.92
C ALA A 89 -29.76 4.97 18.47
N ALA A 90 -29.10 5.60 17.50
CA ALA A 90 -29.17 5.21 16.08
C ALA A 90 -28.77 3.74 15.87
N ARG A 91 -27.68 3.28 16.51
CA ARG A 91 -27.21 1.90 16.45
C ARG A 91 -28.24 0.91 16.98
N ARG A 92 -28.82 1.17 18.16
CA ARG A 92 -29.86 0.28 18.74
C ARG A 92 -31.07 0.18 17.82
N GLU A 93 -31.50 1.30 17.25
CA GLU A 93 -32.64 1.32 16.34
C GLU A 93 -32.34 0.56 15.04
N ALA A 94 -31.15 0.77 14.46
CA ALA A 94 -30.72 0.05 13.26
C ALA A 94 -30.58 -1.48 13.50
N LEU A 95 -30.02 -1.90 14.63
CA LEU A 95 -29.94 -3.32 14.99
C LEU A 95 -31.32 -3.97 15.12
N ALA A 96 -32.31 -3.25 15.68
CA ALA A 96 -33.67 -3.74 15.81
C ALA A 96 -34.39 -3.93 14.46
N LEU A 97 -33.88 -3.33 13.37
CA LEU A 97 -34.44 -3.42 12.03
C LEU A 97 -33.90 -4.58 11.20
N GLY A 98 -32.88 -5.30 11.69
CA GLY A 98 -32.27 -6.42 10.95
C GLY A 98 -33.22 -7.55 10.58
N ALA A 99 -34.38 -7.66 11.27
CA ALA A 99 -35.41 -8.66 11.00
C ALA A 99 -36.45 -8.21 9.95
N ASP A 100 -36.53 -6.93 9.59
CA ASP A 100 -37.45 -6.43 8.57
C ASP A 100 -36.77 -6.43 7.19
N PRO A 101 -37.19 -7.29 6.24
CA PRO A 101 -36.56 -7.38 4.92
C PRO A 101 -36.56 -6.05 4.14
N ARG A 102 -37.54 -5.17 4.38
CA ARG A 102 -37.65 -3.88 3.66
C ARG A 102 -36.66 -2.84 4.18
N ALA A 103 -36.24 -2.96 5.44
CA ALA A 103 -35.35 -2.02 6.10
C ALA A 103 -33.95 -2.59 6.37
N ALA A 104 -33.76 -3.90 6.25
CA ALA A 104 -32.52 -4.59 6.59
C ALA A 104 -31.31 -4.03 5.84
N GLU A 105 -31.41 -3.82 4.52
CA GLU A 105 -30.31 -3.25 3.70
C GLU A 105 -29.92 -1.86 4.23
N GLY A 106 -30.88 -0.95 4.36
CA GLY A 106 -30.63 0.41 4.84
C GLY A 106 -30.12 0.46 6.28
N ALA A 107 -30.57 -0.48 7.13
CA ALA A 107 -30.08 -0.62 8.49
C ALA A 107 -28.60 -1.06 8.52
N GLN A 108 -28.20 -2.01 7.65
CA GLN A 108 -26.79 -2.41 7.53
C GLN A 108 -25.91 -1.28 7.01
N VAL A 109 -26.38 -0.50 6.02
CA VAL A 109 -25.66 0.69 5.54
C VAL A 109 -25.46 1.70 6.68
N LEU A 110 -26.51 1.98 7.46
CA LEU A 110 -26.45 2.90 8.59
C LEU A 110 -25.46 2.41 9.67
N LEU A 111 -25.46 1.12 9.97
CA LEU A 111 -24.51 0.53 10.92
C LEU A 111 -23.07 0.64 10.43
N ALA A 112 -22.82 0.39 9.14
CA ALA A 112 -21.50 0.54 8.54
C ALA A 112 -21.02 2.00 8.61
N GLU A 113 -21.89 2.98 8.34
CA GLU A 113 -21.56 4.40 8.44
C GLU A 113 -21.25 4.84 9.88
N LEU A 114 -21.95 4.29 10.88
CA LEU A 114 -21.64 4.51 12.30
C LEU A 114 -20.27 3.93 12.67
N GLU A 115 -19.94 2.72 12.20
CA GLU A 115 -18.64 2.09 12.43
C GLU A 115 -17.51 2.87 11.76
N THR A 116 -17.72 3.38 10.54
CA THR A 116 -16.77 4.29 9.89
C THR A 116 -16.51 5.55 10.73
N ALA A 117 -17.56 6.17 11.28
CA ALA A 117 -17.42 7.37 12.10
C ALA A 117 -16.67 7.13 13.43
N GLU A 118 -16.78 5.91 13.97
CA GLU A 118 -16.06 5.46 15.17
C GLU A 118 -14.62 4.98 14.88
N GLY A 119 -14.19 4.94 13.62
CA GLY A 119 -12.88 4.42 13.21
C GLY A 119 -12.79 2.89 13.16
N ALA A 120 -13.90 2.18 13.31
CA ALA A 120 -13.99 0.72 13.22
C ALA A 120 -14.06 0.26 11.74
N PHE A 121 -13.04 0.60 10.96
CA PHE A 121 -13.06 0.46 9.50
C PHE A 121 -13.23 -0.99 9.03
N LEU A 122 -12.57 -1.97 9.67
CA LEU A 122 -12.70 -3.38 9.27
C LEU A 122 -14.11 -3.94 9.51
N ALA A 123 -14.78 -3.54 10.60
CA ALA A 123 -16.17 -3.91 10.84
C ALA A 123 -17.13 -3.29 9.80
N ALA A 124 -16.89 -2.03 9.43
CA ALA A 124 -17.64 -1.39 8.35
C ALA A 124 -17.41 -2.11 7.00
N ALA A 125 -16.18 -2.58 6.73
CA ALA A 125 -15.86 -3.38 5.55
C ALA A 125 -16.64 -4.70 5.54
N ASP A 126 -16.74 -5.41 6.67
CA ASP A 126 -17.53 -6.65 6.79
C ASP A 126 -19.00 -6.43 6.41
N ARG A 127 -19.61 -5.33 6.88
CA ARG A 127 -21.00 -5.01 6.55
C ARG A 127 -21.20 -4.68 5.07
N TYR A 128 -20.33 -3.84 4.50
CA TYR A 128 -20.41 -3.54 3.07
C TYR A 128 -20.17 -4.78 2.21
N GLN A 129 -19.33 -5.70 2.64
CA GLN A 129 -19.12 -6.96 1.93
C GLN A 129 -20.39 -7.82 1.93
N ALA A 130 -21.03 -8.00 3.09
CA ALA A 130 -22.30 -8.72 3.17
C ALA A 130 -23.39 -8.09 2.29
N LEU A 131 -23.44 -6.76 2.23
CA LEU A 131 -24.33 -6.02 1.33
C LEU A 131 -23.99 -6.22 -0.15
N ALA A 132 -22.71 -6.25 -0.50
CA ALA A 132 -22.26 -6.46 -1.88
C ALA A 132 -22.58 -7.88 -2.38
N GLU A 133 -22.43 -8.88 -1.52
CA GLU A 133 -22.71 -10.29 -1.83
C GLU A 133 -24.22 -10.58 -1.93
N ALA A 134 -25.05 -9.82 -1.22
CA ALA A 134 -26.51 -9.96 -1.25
C ALA A 134 -27.21 -9.10 -2.32
N ALA A 135 -26.48 -8.23 -3.03
CA ALA A 135 -27.08 -7.29 -3.97
C ALA A 135 -27.44 -7.96 -5.30
N ASP A 136 -28.72 -7.92 -5.68
CA ASP A 136 -29.22 -8.45 -6.96
C ASP A 136 -28.79 -7.62 -8.18
N GLN A 137 -28.48 -6.33 -7.98
CA GLN A 137 -28.12 -5.39 -9.04
C GLN A 137 -26.59 -5.20 -9.10
N PRO A 138 -25.95 -5.39 -10.26
CA PRO A 138 -24.50 -5.32 -10.38
C PRO A 138 -23.95 -3.93 -10.05
N GLU A 139 -24.69 -2.85 -10.35
CA GLU A 139 -24.28 -1.49 -10.03
C GLU A 139 -24.26 -1.25 -8.51
N ARG A 140 -25.21 -1.85 -7.77
CA ARG A 140 -25.26 -1.78 -6.31
C ARG A 140 -24.15 -2.60 -5.68
N ALA A 141 -23.98 -3.84 -6.13
CA ALA A 141 -22.90 -4.72 -5.69
C ALA A 141 -21.54 -4.02 -5.85
N ARG A 142 -21.31 -3.40 -7.00
CA ARG A 142 -20.13 -2.59 -7.29
C ARG A 142 -19.95 -1.45 -6.29
N SER A 143 -20.97 -0.63 -6.07
CA SER A 143 -20.87 0.50 -5.14
C SER A 143 -20.50 0.04 -3.72
N TYR A 144 -21.03 -1.10 -3.28
CA TYR A 144 -20.65 -1.69 -2.00
C TYR A 144 -19.22 -2.22 -2.00
N TRP A 145 -18.77 -2.90 -3.06
CA TRP A 145 -17.38 -3.35 -3.19
C TRP A 145 -16.38 -2.18 -3.19
N GLU A 146 -16.70 -1.03 -3.80
CA GLU A 146 -15.88 0.20 -3.72
C GLU A 146 -15.78 0.71 -2.27
N ARG A 147 -16.85 0.60 -1.49
CA ARG A 147 -16.84 0.94 -0.05
C ARG A 147 -16.03 -0.05 0.77
N VAL A 148 -16.13 -1.36 0.49
CA VAL A 148 -15.28 -2.39 1.13
C VAL A 148 -13.82 -2.07 0.89
N ALA A 149 -13.43 -1.79 -0.37
CA ALA A 149 -12.06 -1.47 -0.73
C ALA A 149 -11.51 -0.30 0.11
N ARG A 150 -12.27 0.80 0.17
CA ARG A 150 -11.90 1.98 0.94
C ARG A 150 -11.80 1.70 2.45
N MET A 151 -12.75 0.95 3.02
CA MET A 151 -12.75 0.67 4.45
C MET A 151 -11.61 -0.28 4.84
N ALA A 152 -11.32 -1.28 4.01
CA ALA A 152 -10.20 -2.19 4.21
C ALA A 152 -8.86 -1.44 4.14
N GLU A 153 -8.67 -0.54 3.17
CA GLU A 153 -7.48 0.32 3.07
C GLU A 153 -7.29 1.19 4.32
N LEU A 154 -8.35 1.88 4.78
CA LEU A 154 -8.30 2.69 6.01
C LEU A 154 -8.03 1.84 7.26
N GLY A 155 -8.45 0.57 7.26
CA GLY A 155 -8.19 -0.40 8.31
C GLY A 155 -6.81 -1.08 8.22
N GLY A 156 -6.01 -0.81 7.18
CA GLY A 156 -4.70 -1.43 6.95
C GLY A 156 -4.74 -2.83 6.34
N ASP A 157 -5.92 -3.33 5.95
CA ASP A 157 -6.09 -4.62 5.26
C ASP A 157 -6.02 -4.40 3.75
N THR A 158 -4.80 -4.24 3.25
CA THR A 158 -4.52 -3.90 1.85
C THR A 158 -4.93 -5.02 0.89
N THR A 159 -4.74 -6.29 1.29
CA THR A 159 -5.15 -7.48 0.53
C THR A 159 -6.65 -7.46 0.26
N ARG A 160 -7.45 -7.30 1.32
CA ARG A 160 -8.90 -7.21 1.18
C ARG A 160 -9.33 -6.00 0.37
N ALA A 161 -8.59 -4.89 0.47
CA ALA A 161 -8.89 -3.69 -0.30
C ALA A 161 -8.79 -3.93 -1.82
N VAL A 162 -7.76 -4.65 -2.27
CA VAL A 162 -7.57 -4.99 -3.69
C VAL A 162 -8.58 -6.03 -4.16
N ASP A 163 -8.85 -7.06 -3.37
CA ASP A 163 -9.87 -8.07 -3.71
C ASP A 163 -11.24 -7.43 -3.91
N ALA A 164 -11.61 -6.51 -3.03
CA ALA A 164 -12.85 -5.75 -3.14
C ALA A 164 -12.86 -4.84 -4.38
N LEU A 165 -11.76 -4.15 -4.66
CA LEU A 165 -11.65 -3.32 -5.86
C LEU A 165 -11.77 -4.15 -7.14
N ASP A 166 -11.20 -5.35 -7.16
CA ASP A 166 -11.34 -6.26 -8.30
C ASP A 166 -12.79 -6.67 -8.53
N ARG A 167 -13.51 -7.04 -7.46
CA ARG A 167 -14.94 -7.35 -7.55
C ARG A 167 -15.77 -6.14 -8.00
N ALA A 168 -15.40 -4.93 -7.58
CA ALA A 168 -16.06 -3.70 -8.03
C ALA A 168 -15.83 -3.43 -9.54
N LEU A 169 -14.64 -3.75 -10.04
CA LEU A 169 -14.26 -3.48 -11.43
C LEU A 169 -14.60 -4.65 -12.38
N HIS A 170 -15.00 -5.79 -11.84
CA HIS A 170 -15.31 -6.99 -12.61
C HIS A 170 -16.42 -6.73 -13.65
N GLY A 171 -16.21 -7.21 -14.87
CA GLY A 171 -17.16 -7.06 -15.98
C GLY A 171 -17.19 -5.67 -16.63
N LEU A 172 -16.44 -4.69 -16.13
CA LEU A 172 -16.28 -3.40 -16.80
C LEU A 172 -15.22 -3.51 -17.91
N SER A 173 -15.50 -2.83 -19.02
CA SER A 173 -14.48 -2.53 -20.03
C SER A 173 -13.50 -1.50 -19.46
N LEU A 174 -12.56 -1.96 -18.64
CA LEU A 174 -11.44 -1.17 -18.17
C LEU A 174 -10.57 -0.76 -19.35
N ARG A 175 -10.07 0.47 -19.34
CA ARG A 175 -8.97 0.86 -20.23
C ARG A 175 -7.74 0.02 -19.89
N ASP A 176 -6.89 -0.24 -20.88
CA ASP A 176 -5.67 -1.04 -20.65
C ASP A 176 -4.79 -0.45 -19.54
N SER A 177 -4.77 0.87 -19.38
CA SER A 177 -4.04 1.55 -18.30
C SER A 177 -4.60 1.26 -16.90
N GLU A 178 -5.92 1.13 -16.77
CA GLU A 178 -6.59 0.81 -15.50
C GLU A 178 -6.42 -0.67 -15.15
N ARG A 179 -6.50 -1.55 -16.15
CA ARG A 179 -6.21 -2.98 -15.99
C ARG A 179 -4.77 -3.19 -15.51
N ARG A 180 -3.80 -2.53 -16.16
CA ARG A 180 -2.39 -2.55 -15.71
C ARG A 180 -2.22 -1.99 -14.29
N ALA A 181 -2.95 -0.95 -13.91
CA ALA A 181 -2.87 -0.43 -12.54
C ALA A 181 -3.39 -1.44 -11.51
N LEU A 182 -4.51 -2.13 -11.80
CA LEU A 182 -5.05 -3.17 -10.92
C LEU A 182 -4.12 -4.39 -10.85
N ASP A 183 -3.58 -4.84 -11.98
CA ASP A 183 -2.64 -5.95 -12.04
C ASP A 183 -1.35 -5.64 -11.28
N ARG A 184 -0.87 -4.39 -11.33
CA ARG A 184 0.23 -3.91 -10.49
C ARG A 184 -0.07 -3.99 -9.00
N MET A 185 -1.25 -3.53 -8.59
CA MET A 185 -1.66 -3.59 -7.18
C MET A 185 -1.75 -5.04 -6.69
N ARG A 186 -2.23 -5.96 -7.53
CA ARG A 186 -2.26 -7.41 -7.23
C ARG A 186 -0.87 -7.98 -7.08
N ALA A 187 0.01 -7.75 -8.07
CA ALA A 187 1.38 -8.24 -8.08
C ALA A 187 2.15 -7.79 -6.82
N PHE A 188 1.99 -6.52 -6.45
CA PHE A 188 2.62 -5.92 -5.28
C PHE A 188 2.19 -6.60 -3.96
N GLN A 189 0.92 -6.99 -3.84
CA GLN A 189 0.39 -7.55 -2.60
C GLN A 189 0.56 -9.07 -2.49
N ALA A 190 0.48 -9.77 -3.62
CA ALA A 190 0.64 -11.22 -3.65
C ALA A 190 2.11 -11.64 -3.78
N GLY A 191 3.03 -10.72 -4.12
CA GLY A 191 4.38 -11.07 -4.56
C GLY A 191 4.40 -11.77 -5.92
N GLU A 192 3.27 -11.79 -6.64
CA GLU A 192 3.10 -12.43 -7.94
C GLU A 192 3.34 -11.43 -9.06
N PHE A 193 4.60 -11.08 -9.29
CA PHE A 193 4.97 -10.17 -10.36
C PHE A 193 4.67 -10.76 -11.74
N ARG A 194 4.21 -9.89 -12.65
CA ARG A 194 3.87 -10.25 -14.05
C ARG A 194 4.63 -9.42 -15.08
N HIS A 195 5.28 -8.35 -14.63
CA HIS A 195 6.03 -7.43 -15.46
C HIS A 195 7.31 -7.00 -14.76
N VAL A 196 8.41 -6.95 -15.51
CA VAL A 196 9.74 -6.51 -15.04
C VAL A 196 9.69 -5.13 -14.40
N ALA A 197 8.97 -4.17 -15.02
CA ALA A 197 8.88 -2.80 -14.51
C ALA A 197 8.29 -2.72 -13.09
N ASP A 198 7.32 -3.59 -12.78
CA ASP A 198 6.64 -3.60 -11.50
C ASP A 198 7.54 -4.22 -10.43
N ALA A 199 8.19 -5.33 -10.76
CA ALA A 199 9.17 -5.96 -9.87
C ALA A 199 10.36 -5.03 -9.61
N ALA A 200 10.85 -4.32 -10.63
CA ALA A 200 11.92 -3.33 -10.48
C ALA A 200 11.52 -2.19 -9.52
N GLU A 201 10.29 -1.66 -9.64
CA GLU A 201 9.78 -0.63 -8.74
C GLU A 201 9.74 -1.14 -7.28
N VAL A 202 9.25 -2.36 -7.06
CA VAL A 202 9.21 -2.98 -5.72
C VAL A 202 10.60 -3.22 -5.18
N ALA A 203 11.48 -3.85 -5.96
CA ALA A 203 12.84 -4.19 -5.57
C ALA A 203 13.67 -2.98 -5.12
N LEU A 204 13.38 -1.77 -5.61
CA LEU A 204 14.14 -0.57 -5.27
C LEU A 204 13.52 0.30 -4.17
N SER A 205 12.20 0.22 -3.96
CA SER A 205 11.50 1.23 -3.15
C SER A 205 10.58 0.67 -2.07
N HIS A 206 10.32 -0.64 -2.06
CA HIS A 206 9.39 -1.23 -1.10
C HIS A 206 9.98 -1.22 0.32
N PRO A 207 9.25 -0.77 1.36
CA PRO A 207 9.78 -0.72 2.72
C PRO A 207 10.04 -2.11 3.33
N ASP A 208 9.22 -3.10 2.98
CA ASP A 208 9.38 -4.49 3.43
C ASP A 208 10.45 -5.23 2.59
N PRO A 209 11.57 -5.67 3.20
CA PRO A 209 12.62 -6.41 2.50
C PRO A 209 12.15 -7.77 1.97
N ALA A 210 11.15 -8.43 2.57
CA ALA A 210 10.65 -9.70 2.07
C ALA A 210 10.00 -9.55 0.69
N LEU A 211 9.26 -8.47 0.48
CA LEU A 211 8.67 -8.15 -0.82
C LEU A 211 9.72 -7.71 -1.86
N ARG A 212 10.77 -6.98 -1.43
CA ARG A 212 11.91 -6.68 -2.31
C ARG A 212 12.63 -7.96 -2.75
N LEU A 213 12.82 -8.91 -1.84
CA LEU A 213 13.45 -10.20 -2.13
C LEU A 213 12.62 -11.03 -3.13
N LEU A 214 11.29 -11.08 -2.97
CA LEU A 214 10.39 -11.72 -3.94
C LEU A 214 10.47 -11.06 -5.32
N ALA A 215 10.59 -9.73 -5.36
CA ALA A 215 10.74 -9.01 -6.61
C ALA A 215 12.07 -9.34 -7.31
N VAL A 216 13.17 -9.43 -6.55
CA VAL A 216 14.47 -9.88 -7.06
C VAL A 216 14.41 -11.32 -7.58
N ASP A 217 13.79 -12.24 -6.85
CA ASP A 217 13.62 -13.64 -7.29
C ASP A 217 12.86 -13.72 -8.62
N TYR A 218 11.81 -12.92 -8.78
CA TYR A 218 11.10 -12.81 -10.05
C TYR A 218 11.98 -12.27 -11.18
N LEU A 219 12.74 -11.19 -10.94
CA LEU A 219 13.62 -10.60 -11.94
C LEU A 219 14.70 -11.58 -12.41
N ILE A 220 15.21 -12.43 -11.51
CA ILE A 220 16.15 -13.51 -11.83
C ILE A 220 15.48 -14.54 -12.75
N GLY A 221 14.25 -14.94 -12.44
CA GLY A 221 13.50 -15.90 -13.24
C GLY A 221 13.14 -15.40 -14.65
N GLU A 222 12.97 -14.09 -14.82
CA GLU A 222 12.75 -13.45 -16.12
C GLU A 222 14.06 -13.44 -16.93
N GLY A 223 15.11 -12.77 -16.44
CA GLY A 223 16.43 -12.79 -17.08
C GLY A 223 16.57 -11.94 -18.35
N SER A 224 15.54 -11.19 -18.76
CA SER A 224 15.67 -10.14 -19.78
C SER A 224 16.75 -9.11 -19.47
N VAL A 225 17.18 -8.36 -20.49
CA VAL A 225 18.17 -7.28 -20.32
C VAL A 225 17.64 -6.22 -19.34
N GLU A 226 16.35 -5.87 -19.44
CA GLU A 226 15.69 -4.96 -18.51
C GLU A 226 15.70 -5.50 -17.07
N ALA A 227 15.51 -6.81 -16.88
CA ALA A 227 15.58 -7.43 -15.57
C ALA A 227 17.01 -7.42 -15.01
N GLN A 228 18.03 -7.63 -15.85
CA GLN A 228 19.43 -7.54 -15.42
C GLN A 228 19.80 -6.14 -14.95
N TYR A 229 19.33 -5.08 -15.63
CA TYR A 229 19.53 -3.71 -15.16
C TYR A 229 18.80 -3.45 -13.84
N ALA A 230 17.56 -3.90 -13.70
CA ALA A 230 16.84 -3.78 -12.44
C ALA A 230 17.54 -4.51 -11.29
N LEU A 231 18.08 -5.72 -11.53
CA LEU A 231 18.88 -6.46 -10.55
C LEU A 231 20.15 -5.71 -10.19
N ALA A 232 20.84 -5.11 -11.16
CA ALA A 232 22.06 -4.35 -10.93
C ALA A 232 21.83 -3.15 -9.98
N ASP A 233 20.67 -2.50 -10.09
CA ASP A 233 20.29 -1.40 -9.19
C ASP A 233 20.08 -1.88 -7.73
N THR A 234 19.73 -3.16 -7.51
CA THR A 234 19.54 -3.73 -6.16
C THR A 234 20.84 -4.06 -5.42
N LEU A 235 22.00 -3.98 -6.09
CA LEU A 235 23.30 -4.30 -5.48
C LEU A 235 23.71 -3.35 -4.33
N SER A 236 23.00 -2.23 -4.20
CA SER A 236 23.18 -1.23 -3.15
C SER A 236 22.15 -1.34 -2.01
N ASP A 237 21.27 -2.36 -2.04
CA ASP A 237 20.22 -2.52 -1.02
C ASP A 237 20.83 -2.75 0.38
N PRO A 238 20.34 -2.06 1.42
CA PRO A 238 20.86 -2.19 2.78
C PRO A 238 20.64 -3.56 3.41
N ASP A 239 19.66 -4.35 2.96
CA ASP A 239 19.46 -5.73 3.41
C ASP A 239 20.37 -6.68 2.61
N PRO A 240 21.40 -7.31 3.22
CA PRO A 240 22.37 -8.13 2.51
C PRO A 240 21.78 -9.31 1.73
N ALA A 241 20.59 -9.81 2.07
CA ALA A 241 19.98 -10.93 1.35
C ALA A 241 19.67 -10.59 -0.11
N ILE A 242 19.34 -9.33 -0.39
CA ILE A 242 18.95 -8.83 -1.71
C ILE A 242 20.15 -8.76 -2.68
N PRO A 243 21.25 -8.04 -2.37
CA PRO A 243 22.41 -7.98 -3.26
C PRO A 243 23.10 -9.35 -3.38
N LEU A 244 23.12 -10.18 -2.34
CA LEU A 244 23.67 -11.55 -2.45
C LEU A 244 22.95 -12.37 -3.52
N LEU A 245 21.61 -12.33 -3.53
CA LEU A 245 20.81 -13.05 -4.51
C LEU A 245 21.02 -12.49 -5.93
N ALA A 246 21.09 -11.16 -6.08
CA ALA A 246 21.35 -10.53 -7.38
C ALA A 246 22.76 -10.85 -7.93
N LEU A 247 23.80 -10.85 -7.08
CA LEU A 247 25.19 -11.11 -7.47
C LEU A 247 25.38 -12.49 -8.11
N GLU A 248 24.74 -13.52 -7.58
CA GLU A 248 24.82 -14.89 -8.13
C GLU A 248 24.36 -14.96 -9.59
N THR A 249 23.37 -14.14 -9.95
CA THR A 249 22.81 -14.08 -11.30
C THR A 249 23.64 -13.19 -12.21
N LEU A 250 24.08 -12.03 -11.71
CA LEU A 250 24.78 -11.03 -12.52
C LEU A 250 26.26 -11.36 -12.78
N ALA A 251 26.86 -12.30 -12.04
CA ALA A 251 28.28 -12.65 -12.15
C ALA A 251 28.76 -12.98 -13.58
N ARG A 252 27.87 -13.50 -14.44
CA ARG A 252 28.21 -13.85 -15.83
C ARG A 252 27.85 -12.78 -16.85
N SER A 253 27.34 -11.63 -16.41
CA SER A 253 26.96 -10.56 -17.32
C SER A 253 28.21 -9.87 -17.89
N GLU A 254 28.26 -9.79 -19.22
CA GLU A 254 29.29 -9.03 -19.95
C GLU A 254 28.85 -7.59 -20.23
N ASP A 255 27.63 -7.21 -19.82
CA ASP A 255 27.11 -5.87 -20.05
C ASP A 255 27.93 -4.84 -19.23
N PRO A 256 28.51 -3.80 -19.88
CA PRO A 256 29.35 -2.82 -19.18
C PRO A 256 28.64 -2.07 -18.03
N LEU A 257 27.34 -1.83 -18.12
CA LEU A 257 26.57 -1.17 -17.06
C LEU A 257 26.42 -2.11 -15.87
N VAL A 258 26.09 -3.37 -16.11
CA VAL A 258 26.03 -4.39 -15.05
C VAL A 258 27.40 -4.57 -14.40
N ARG A 259 28.48 -4.63 -15.19
CA ARG A 259 29.85 -4.72 -14.64
C ARG A 259 30.21 -3.53 -13.76
N SER A 260 29.80 -2.32 -14.13
CA SER A 260 30.00 -1.11 -13.31
C SER A 260 29.31 -1.25 -11.96
N SER A 261 28.09 -1.77 -11.91
CA SER A 261 27.37 -2.01 -10.65
C SER A 261 28.02 -3.13 -9.81
N LEU A 262 28.55 -4.19 -10.45
CA LEU A 262 29.34 -5.22 -9.75
C LEU A 262 30.61 -4.63 -9.11
N GLU A 263 31.31 -3.72 -9.80
CA GLU A 263 32.47 -3.02 -9.24
C GLU A 263 32.07 -2.17 -8.02
N GLN A 264 30.93 -1.48 -8.07
CA GLN A 264 30.43 -0.69 -6.94
C GLN A 264 30.08 -1.56 -5.73
N ALA A 265 29.57 -2.78 -5.95
CA ALA A 265 29.23 -3.73 -4.89
C ALA A 265 30.46 -4.21 -4.09
N LEU A 266 31.68 -4.04 -4.61
CA LEU A 266 32.92 -4.29 -3.87
C LEU A 266 33.08 -3.39 -2.64
N ASP A 267 32.43 -2.23 -2.63
CA ASP A 267 32.45 -1.25 -1.52
C ASP A 267 31.25 -1.41 -0.56
N HIS A 268 30.46 -2.47 -0.70
CA HIS A 268 29.24 -2.65 0.10
C HIS A 268 29.54 -2.72 1.61
N PRO A 269 28.70 -2.13 2.49
CA PRO A 269 28.98 -2.12 3.94
C PRO A 269 28.98 -3.52 4.57
N ALA A 270 28.11 -4.41 4.11
CA ALA A 270 28.06 -5.80 4.57
C ALA A 270 29.22 -6.64 4.00
N ARG A 271 29.93 -7.33 4.90
CA ARG A 271 31.15 -8.11 4.58
C ARG A 271 30.86 -9.24 3.59
N GLU A 272 29.79 -9.98 3.81
CA GLU A 272 29.32 -11.09 2.99
C GLU A 272 29.03 -10.65 1.56
N VAL A 273 28.48 -9.44 1.37
CA VAL A 273 28.25 -8.87 0.04
C VAL A 273 29.57 -8.53 -0.64
N ARG A 274 30.57 -7.96 0.06
CA ARG A 274 31.89 -7.70 -0.53
C ARG A 274 32.59 -8.97 -1.01
N LEU A 275 32.48 -10.06 -0.24
CA LEU A 275 33.01 -11.37 -0.63
C LEU A 275 32.31 -11.87 -1.91
N ALA A 276 30.98 -11.94 -1.90
CA ALA A 276 30.21 -12.38 -3.06
C ALA A 276 30.43 -11.49 -4.29
N ALA A 277 30.54 -10.17 -4.10
CA ALA A 277 30.82 -9.23 -5.17
C ALA A 277 32.22 -9.44 -5.74
N THR A 278 33.22 -9.72 -4.91
CA THR A 278 34.58 -10.04 -5.37
C THR A 278 34.60 -11.33 -6.20
N GLU A 279 33.85 -12.36 -5.77
CA GLU A 279 33.70 -13.61 -6.54
C GLU A 279 32.95 -13.39 -7.86
N ALA A 280 31.84 -12.65 -7.84
CA ALA A 280 31.06 -12.33 -9.03
C ALA A 280 31.88 -11.51 -10.04
N PHE A 281 32.60 -10.49 -9.55
CA PHE A 281 33.49 -9.67 -10.35
C PHE A 281 34.60 -10.50 -11.01
N ALA A 282 35.12 -11.52 -10.33
CA ALA A 282 36.17 -12.39 -10.86
C ALA A 282 35.78 -13.13 -12.15
N VAL A 283 34.51 -13.48 -12.33
CA VAL A 283 34.04 -14.36 -13.42
C VAL A 283 34.27 -13.75 -14.80
N GLY A 284 34.16 -12.43 -14.92
CA GLY A 284 34.38 -11.70 -16.18
C GLY A 284 35.51 -10.67 -16.12
N ALA A 285 36.31 -10.67 -15.05
CA ALA A 285 37.39 -9.71 -14.88
C ALA A 285 38.60 -10.02 -15.76
N ASP A 286 39.23 -8.97 -16.29
CA ASP A 286 40.50 -9.01 -16.99
C ASP A 286 41.57 -8.16 -16.30
N ARG A 287 42.76 -8.03 -16.91
CA ARG A 287 43.86 -7.25 -16.35
C ARG A 287 43.50 -5.79 -16.08
N GLN A 288 42.62 -5.18 -16.90
CA GLN A 288 42.23 -3.76 -16.74
C GLN A 288 41.42 -3.55 -15.46
N ASP A 289 40.72 -4.58 -14.99
CA ASP A 289 39.91 -4.55 -13.77
C ASP A 289 40.76 -4.67 -12.49
N ALA A 290 42.03 -5.08 -12.59
CA ALA A 290 42.91 -5.26 -11.42
C ALA A 290 43.07 -3.95 -10.61
N GLY A 291 43.10 -2.80 -11.28
CA GLY A 291 43.18 -1.51 -10.60
C GLY A 291 42.02 -1.21 -9.66
N ALA A 292 40.81 -1.72 -9.97
CA ALA A 292 39.64 -1.58 -9.10
C ALA A 292 39.79 -2.37 -7.79
N LEU A 293 40.39 -3.56 -7.87
CA LEU A 293 40.65 -4.43 -6.72
C LEU A 293 41.81 -3.91 -5.87
N VAL A 294 42.92 -3.47 -6.48
CA VAL A 294 44.09 -2.90 -5.76
C VAL A 294 43.68 -1.74 -4.86
N ARG A 295 42.76 -0.88 -5.32
CA ARG A 295 42.23 0.24 -4.52
C ARG A 295 41.39 -0.20 -3.32
N ARG A 296 40.82 -1.41 -3.37
CA ARG A 296 39.83 -1.94 -2.41
C ARG A 296 40.35 -3.11 -1.57
N LEU A 297 41.67 -3.36 -1.60
CA LEU A 297 42.30 -4.34 -0.72
C LEU A 297 41.99 -4.03 0.74
N ASP A 298 41.37 -4.99 1.43
CA ASP A 298 40.95 -4.86 2.83
C ASP A 298 41.83 -5.74 3.73
N PRO A 299 42.99 -5.26 4.22
CA PRO A 299 43.89 -6.06 5.05
C PRO A 299 43.31 -6.42 6.42
N GLU A 300 42.22 -5.78 6.86
CA GLU A 300 41.57 -6.09 8.14
C GLU A 300 40.76 -7.39 8.05
N ASP A 301 40.11 -7.63 6.91
CA ASP A 301 39.39 -8.88 6.65
C ASP A 301 40.28 -9.92 5.97
N ARG A 302 40.86 -10.83 6.77
CA ARG A 302 41.74 -11.92 6.29
C ARG A 302 41.16 -12.71 5.11
N ALA A 303 39.87 -13.02 5.11
CA ALA A 303 39.29 -13.87 4.07
C ALA A 303 39.09 -13.10 2.77
N LEU A 304 38.56 -11.88 2.86
CA LEU A 304 38.37 -11.00 1.71
C LEU A 304 39.73 -10.63 1.10
N PHE A 305 40.70 -10.24 1.93
CA PHE A 305 42.06 -9.93 1.47
C PHE A 305 42.68 -11.08 0.68
N ARG A 306 42.58 -12.30 1.19
CA ARG A 306 43.14 -13.48 0.52
C ARG A 306 42.48 -13.72 -0.83
N LEU A 307 41.16 -13.63 -0.90
CA LEU A 307 40.41 -13.76 -2.16
C LEU A 307 40.84 -12.67 -3.16
N GLN A 308 40.97 -11.42 -2.72
CA GLN A 308 41.40 -10.31 -3.56
C GLN A 308 42.83 -10.51 -4.08
N CYS A 309 43.78 -10.94 -3.24
CA CYS A 309 45.15 -11.25 -3.69
C CYS A 309 45.18 -12.39 -4.71
N GLN A 310 44.47 -13.49 -4.47
CA GLN A 310 44.38 -14.60 -5.43
C GLN A 310 43.80 -14.15 -6.77
N LEU A 311 42.81 -13.26 -6.73
CA LEU A 311 42.22 -12.68 -7.92
C LEU A 311 43.22 -11.79 -8.65
N LEU A 312 43.92 -10.89 -7.95
CA LEU A 312 44.95 -10.04 -8.52
C LEU A 312 46.08 -10.85 -9.16
N GLU A 313 46.55 -11.90 -8.50
CA GLU A 313 47.55 -12.83 -9.06
C GLU A 313 47.08 -13.40 -10.39
N ARG A 314 45.84 -13.89 -10.43
CA ARG A 314 45.24 -14.45 -11.67
C ARG A 314 45.08 -13.40 -12.78
N LEU A 315 44.73 -12.16 -12.45
CA LEU A 315 44.48 -11.10 -13.42
C LEU A 315 45.76 -10.48 -13.97
N THR A 316 46.86 -10.53 -13.21
CA THR A 316 48.08 -9.78 -13.50
C THR A 316 49.31 -10.64 -13.75
N ASP A 317 49.25 -11.94 -13.44
CA ASP A 317 50.40 -12.85 -13.37
C ASP A 317 51.51 -12.39 -12.42
N HIS A 318 51.25 -11.38 -11.58
CA HIS A 318 52.15 -10.87 -10.54
C HIS A 318 51.81 -11.52 -9.20
N VAL A 319 52.83 -11.84 -8.40
CA VAL A 319 52.65 -12.51 -7.11
C VAL A 319 53.33 -11.69 -6.02
N GLU A 320 52.57 -11.35 -4.99
CA GLU A 320 53.09 -10.87 -3.72
C GLU A 320 52.98 -12.01 -2.70
N GLU A 321 54.10 -12.43 -2.12
CA GLU A 321 54.11 -13.57 -1.21
C GLU A 321 53.25 -13.29 0.03
N LEU A 322 52.13 -14.01 0.16
CA LEU A 322 51.23 -13.95 1.31
C LEU A 322 51.42 -15.16 2.22
N PRO A 323 52.07 -15.01 3.39
CA PRO A 323 52.16 -16.08 4.38
C PRO A 323 50.78 -16.62 4.76
N LEU A 324 50.67 -17.94 4.97
CA LEU A 324 49.40 -18.58 5.34
C LEU A 324 48.77 -17.91 6.58
N ASP A 325 49.61 -17.59 7.56
CA ASP A 325 49.25 -16.99 8.85
C ASP A 325 49.64 -15.50 8.95
N ALA A 326 49.68 -14.81 7.81
CA ALA A 326 49.97 -13.37 7.75
C ALA A 326 49.09 -12.59 8.74
N GLY A 327 49.72 -11.83 9.62
CA GLY A 327 49.06 -10.91 10.56
C GLY A 327 48.47 -9.70 9.85
N PRO A 328 47.71 -8.83 10.56
CA PRO A 328 47.20 -7.58 9.99
C PRO A 328 48.32 -6.69 9.43
N GLU A 329 49.47 -6.62 10.10
CA GLU A 329 50.64 -5.85 9.66
C GLU A 329 51.20 -6.38 8.35
N ASP A 330 51.47 -7.70 8.26
CA ASP A 330 51.93 -8.35 7.02
C ASP A 330 50.96 -8.10 5.85
N ARG A 331 49.64 -8.22 6.09
CA ARG A 331 48.62 -7.97 5.06
C ARG A 331 48.60 -6.50 4.63
N ALA A 332 48.80 -5.56 5.55
CA ALA A 332 48.90 -4.14 5.22
C ALA A 332 50.15 -3.83 4.37
N GLU A 333 51.29 -4.44 4.68
CA GLU A 333 52.52 -4.33 3.88
C GLU A 333 52.32 -4.89 2.46
N ILE A 334 51.71 -6.07 2.34
CA ILE A 334 51.39 -6.69 1.04
C ILE A 334 50.40 -5.83 0.25
N ALA A 335 49.39 -5.26 0.91
CA ALA A 335 48.45 -4.36 0.25
C ALA A 335 49.16 -3.11 -0.31
N GLN A 336 50.15 -2.59 0.41
CA GLN A 336 50.97 -1.49 -0.05
C GLN A 336 51.88 -1.89 -1.21
N ALA A 337 52.50 -3.07 -1.16
CA ALA A 337 53.30 -3.62 -2.25
C ALA A 337 52.50 -3.74 -3.55
N TRP A 338 51.27 -4.28 -3.48
CA TRP A 338 50.33 -4.33 -4.61
C TRP A 338 50.04 -2.95 -5.20
N ARG A 339 49.81 -1.94 -4.36
CA ARG A 339 49.55 -0.55 -4.81
C ARG A 339 50.77 0.06 -5.49
N GLU A 340 51.95 -0.13 -4.93
CA GLU A 340 53.21 0.38 -5.50
C GLU A 340 53.60 -0.31 -6.79
N TRP A 341 53.36 -1.62 -6.89
CA TRP A 341 53.56 -2.37 -8.13
C TRP A 341 52.59 -1.90 -9.21
N TRP A 342 51.29 -1.82 -8.91
CA TRP A 342 50.29 -1.37 -9.88
C TRP A 342 50.61 0.04 -10.40
N GLN A 343 51.00 0.97 -9.53
CA GLN A 343 51.41 2.33 -9.96
C GLN A 343 52.61 2.36 -10.90
N ARG A 344 53.49 1.35 -10.87
CA ARG A 344 54.67 1.25 -11.74
C ARG A 344 54.37 0.54 -13.06
N ASP A 345 53.42 -0.39 -13.07
CA ASP A 345 53.18 -1.34 -14.17
C ASP A 345 51.84 -1.13 -14.90
N SER A 346 50.99 -0.20 -14.44
CA SER A 346 49.68 0.13 -15.04
C SER A 346 49.72 1.12 -16.19
#